data_AF-A0A1N7KUF6-F1
#
_entry.id   AF-A0A1N7KUF6-F1
#
_cell.length_a   1.000
_cell.length_b   1.000
_cell.length_c   1.000
_cell.angle_alpha   90.00
_cell.angle_beta   90.00
_cell.angle_gamma   90.00
#
_symmetry.space_group_name_H-M   'P 1'
#
loop_
_entity.id
_entity.type
_entity.pdbx_description
1 polymer ?
#
loop_
_entity_poly.entity_id
_entity_poly.type
_entity_poly.pdbx_seq_one_letter_code
_entity_poly.pdbx_strand_id
1 'polypeptide(L)'
;MHRWPALVCAALTLALVAGCGAPQPASNATEQPNPGHVTSPASKEHAAVDPKLYAVCNAIYRGVEQALAENRNVSFDTQFQSIQAVGSGASPSSPNGELFADAQQVVALWDAYTGEGAPAQVYNQLKASLQTLKRALDRYGPANARP
;
A
#
# COMPACT_ATOMS: atom_id res chain seq x y z
N MET A 1 -23.36 -10.98 28.79
CA MET A 1 -24.22 -12.06 28.26
C MET A 1 -25.20 -11.43 27.28
N HIS A 2 -24.87 -11.40 25.99
CA HIS A 2 -25.78 -10.90 24.93
C HIS A 2 -26.05 -12.05 23.95
N ARG A 3 -27.34 -12.34 23.74
CA ARG A 3 -27.86 -13.46 22.94
C ARG A 3 -28.32 -12.94 21.57
N TRP A 4 -27.75 -13.50 20.49
CA TRP A 4 -28.37 -13.99 19.22
C TRP A 4 -29.24 -13.03 18.36
N PRO A 5 -29.54 -13.35 17.06
CA PRO A 5 -29.39 -14.63 16.36
C PRO A 5 -28.73 -14.60 14.96
N ALA A 6 -28.47 -15.81 14.47
CA ALA A 6 -28.12 -16.16 13.11
C ALA A 6 -29.29 -15.91 12.12
N LEU A 7 -28.95 -15.62 10.87
CA LEU A 7 -29.89 -15.72 9.75
C LEU A 7 -29.20 -16.40 8.56
N VAL A 8 -29.74 -17.56 8.23
CA VAL A 8 -29.46 -18.42 7.08
C VAL A 8 -30.11 -17.79 5.83
N CYS A 9 -29.45 -17.82 4.67
CA CYS A 9 -30.11 -18.16 3.40
C CYS A 9 -29.11 -18.31 2.25
N ALA A 10 -29.18 -19.48 1.61
CA ALA A 10 -28.50 -19.87 0.40
C ALA A 10 -29.10 -19.18 -0.84
N ALA A 11 -28.30 -18.94 -1.89
CA ALA A 11 -28.77 -19.07 -3.27
C ALA A 11 -27.59 -19.23 -4.23
N LEU A 12 -27.63 -20.38 -4.89
CA LEU A 12 -26.94 -20.78 -6.11
C LEU A 12 -27.30 -19.84 -7.27
N THR A 13 -26.34 -19.39 -8.08
CA THR A 13 -26.55 -19.24 -9.53
C THR A 13 -25.25 -19.45 -10.31
N LEU A 14 -25.28 -20.54 -11.07
CA LEU A 14 -24.37 -20.93 -12.14
C LEU A 14 -24.71 -20.10 -13.39
N ALA A 15 -23.70 -19.56 -14.09
CA ALA A 15 -23.87 -19.14 -15.48
C ALA A 15 -22.57 -19.41 -16.26
N LEU A 16 -22.55 -20.52 -17.01
CA LEU A 16 -21.62 -20.76 -18.10
C LEU A 16 -22.03 -19.88 -19.29
N VAL A 17 -21.09 -19.15 -19.88
CA VAL A 17 -21.17 -18.73 -21.28
C VAL A 17 -20.01 -19.38 -22.02
N ALA A 18 -20.37 -20.39 -22.82
CA ALA A 18 -19.56 -20.90 -23.91
C ALA A 18 -19.64 -19.91 -25.07
N GLY A 19 -18.50 -19.41 -25.51
CA GLY A 19 -18.37 -18.62 -26.74
C GLY A 19 -17.41 -19.30 -27.69
N CYS A 20 -17.94 -20.10 -28.61
CA CYS A 20 -17.21 -20.65 -29.75
C CYS A 20 -16.98 -19.54 -30.78
N GLY A 21 -15.73 -19.19 -31.08
CA GLY A 21 -15.35 -18.40 -32.25
C GLY A 21 -14.73 -19.31 -33.31
N ALA A 22 -15.37 -19.41 -34.47
CA ALA A 22 -14.94 -20.19 -35.64
C ALA A 22 -13.73 -19.55 -36.37
N PRO A 23 -13.02 -20.29 -37.27
CA PRO A 23 -11.72 -19.88 -37.82
C PRO A 23 -11.76 -19.24 -39.24
N GLN A 24 -10.67 -18.51 -39.57
CA GLN A 24 -10.10 -18.18 -40.91
C GLN A 24 -10.83 -17.14 -41.81
N PRO A 25 -10.20 -16.52 -42.86
CA PRO A 25 -8.84 -16.67 -43.43
C PRO A 25 -8.05 -15.34 -43.67
N ALA A 26 -6.78 -15.47 -44.09
CA ALA A 26 -5.91 -14.36 -44.52
C ALA A 26 -6.21 -13.88 -45.95
N SER A 27 -6.00 -12.58 -46.24
CA SER A 27 -5.66 -12.07 -47.57
C SER A 27 -5.03 -10.66 -47.50
N ASN A 28 -3.89 -10.54 -48.18
CA ASN A 28 -3.12 -9.33 -48.46
C ASN A 28 -3.96 -8.20 -49.09
N ALA A 29 -3.76 -6.97 -48.65
CA ALA A 29 -3.70 -5.79 -49.52
C ALA A 29 -2.89 -4.67 -48.84
N THR A 30 -1.96 -4.14 -49.63
CA THR A 30 -0.88 -3.22 -49.32
C THR A 30 -1.36 -1.82 -48.91
N GLU A 31 -0.86 -1.28 -47.79
CA GLU A 31 -0.63 0.15 -47.60
C GLU A 31 0.43 0.37 -46.49
N GLN A 32 1.60 0.88 -46.88
CA GLN A 32 2.66 1.41 -46.01
C GLN A 32 2.55 2.94 -46.13
N PRO A 33 2.57 3.75 -45.04
CA PRO A 33 3.85 4.08 -44.43
C PRO A 33 3.87 4.40 -42.92
N ASN A 34 5.09 4.28 -42.40
CA ASN A 34 5.71 4.93 -41.24
C ASN A 34 5.79 4.10 -39.92
N PRO A 35 7.01 3.80 -39.44
CA PRO A 35 7.25 3.34 -38.07
C PRO A 35 7.15 4.54 -37.13
N GLY A 36 5.93 5.07 -36.99
CA GLY A 36 5.61 6.08 -36.02
C GLY A 36 5.46 5.43 -34.66
N HIS A 37 6.58 5.34 -33.94
CA HIS A 37 6.69 5.20 -32.49
C HIS A 37 5.54 4.45 -31.82
N VAL A 38 5.84 3.22 -31.41
CA VAL A 38 5.25 2.66 -30.20
C VAL A 38 5.61 3.62 -29.06
N THR A 39 4.88 4.71 -28.88
CA THR A 39 4.79 5.35 -27.57
C THR A 39 3.90 4.43 -26.75
N SER A 40 4.47 3.29 -26.36
CA SER A 40 4.33 2.89 -24.97
C SER A 40 4.59 4.17 -24.17
N PRO A 41 3.69 4.64 -23.30
CA PRO A 41 4.17 5.38 -22.17
C PRO A 41 4.93 4.35 -21.33
N ALA A 42 6.17 4.06 -21.72
CA ALA A 42 7.25 3.92 -20.77
C ALA A 42 7.51 5.32 -20.21
N SER A 43 6.46 5.92 -19.62
CA SER A 43 6.61 7.01 -18.70
C SER A 43 7.37 6.37 -17.56
N LYS A 44 8.62 6.78 -17.44
CA LYS A 44 9.41 6.66 -16.22
C LYS A 44 8.63 7.38 -15.12
N GLU A 45 7.56 6.75 -14.63
CA GLU A 45 6.88 7.20 -13.45
C GLU A 45 7.82 6.85 -12.30
N HIS A 46 8.71 7.80 -11.99
CA HIS A 46 8.77 8.23 -10.60
C HIS A 46 7.35 8.65 -10.22
N ALA A 47 6.47 7.67 -9.98
CA ALA A 47 5.07 7.92 -9.66
C ALA A 47 5.11 8.74 -8.38
N ALA A 48 4.64 9.97 -8.46
CA ALA A 48 4.51 10.82 -7.29
C ALA A 48 3.73 10.04 -6.22
N VAL A 49 4.23 10.07 -4.98
CA VAL A 49 3.54 9.43 -3.86
C VAL A 49 2.17 10.09 -3.70
N ASP A 50 1.16 9.28 -3.43
CA ASP A 50 -0.17 9.78 -3.11
C ASP A 50 -0.07 10.70 -1.87
N PRO A 51 -0.56 11.94 -1.95
CA PRO A 51 -0.34 12.94 -0.89
C PRO A 51 -0.98 12.53 0.43
N LYS A 52 -2.10 11.78 0.40
CA LYS A 52 -2.75 11.27 1.61
C LYS A 52 -1.92 10.15 2.22
N LEU A 53 -1.43 9.21 1.41
CA LEU A 53 -0.54 8.14 1.85
C LEU A 53 0.71 8.71 2.53
N TYR A 54 1.38 9.66 1.87
CA TYR A 54 2.55 10.33 2.44
C TYR A 54 2.22 11.00 3.78
N ALA A 55 1.14 11.78 3.85
CA ALA A 55 0.76 12.51 5.05
C ALA A 55 0.49 11.58 6.24
N VAL A 56 -0.19 10.45 6.01
CA VAL A 56 -0.49 9.46 7.04
C VAL A 56 0.77 8.71 7.47
N CYS A 57 1.62 8.27 6.54
CA CYS A 57 2.90 7.64 6.88
C CYS A 57 3.78 8.58 7.73
N ASN A 58 3.81 9.89 7.40
CA ASN A 58 4.50 10.89 8.20
C ASN A 58 3.85 11.09 9.58
N ALA A 59 2.52 11.08 9.68
CA ALA A 59 1.80 11.19 10.95
C ALA A 59 2.07 9.98 11.86
N ILE A 60 2.10 8.76 11.31
CA ILE A 60 2.45 7.54 12.05
C ILE A 60 3.88 7.62 12.57
N TYR A 61 4.85 8.00 11.71
CA TYR A 61 6.25 8.18 12.13
C TYR A 61 6.38 9.16 13.32
N ARG A 62 5.79 10.35 13.20
CA ARG A 62 5.84 11.36 14.26
C ARG A 62 5.09 10.96 15.53
N GLY A 63 3.92 10.34 15.35
CA GLY A 63 3.10 9.88 16.45
C GLY A 63 3.80 8.82 17.28
N VAL A 64 4.42 7.83 16.63
CA VAL A 64 5.17 6.77 17.33
C VAL A 64 6.43 7.34 18.00
N GLU A 65 7.20 8.22 17.34
CA GLU A 65 8.35 8.89 17.96
C GLU A 65 7.95 9.63 19.25
N GLN A 66 6.85 10.38 19.18
CA GLN A 66 6.34 11.13 20.32
C GLN A 66 5.84 10.19 21.42
N ALA A 67 5.06 9.16 21.07
CA ALA A 67 4.52 8.21 22.03
C ALA A 67 5.63 7.41 22.74
N LEU A 68 6.74 7.10 22.04
CA LEU A 68 7.94 6.54 22.64
C LEU A 68 8.57 7.50 23.66
N ALA A 69 8.75 8.77 23.28
CA ALA A 69 9.37 9.77 24.15
C ALA A 69 8.53 10.06 25.41
N GLU A 70 7.21 10.05 25.27
CA GLU A 70 6.25 10.33 26.35
C GLU A 70 5.80 9.07 27.10
N ASN A 71 6.27 7.89 26.69
CA ASN A 71 5.83 6.59 27.21
C ASN A 71 4.30 6.42 27.20
N ARG A 72 3.64 6.83 26.10
CA ARG A 72 2.18 6.72 25.94
C ARG A 72 1.79 5.48 25.16
N ASN A 73 0.69 4.86 25.57
CA ASN A 73 0.05 3.77 24.82
C ASN A 73 -1.11 4.35 23.98
N VAL A 74 -0.89 4.49 22.68
CA VAL A 74 -1.84 5.01 21.70
C VAL A 74 -1.86 4.08 20.49
N SER A 75 -3.02 3.79 19.90
CA SER A 75 -3.06 2.99 18.66
C SER A 75 -2.94 3.87 17.42
N PHE A 76 -2.28 3.37 16.38
CA PHE A 76 -2.14 4.00 15.07
C PHE A 76 -2.96 3.29 13.98
N ASP A 77 -3.74 2.26 14.33
CA ASP A 77 -4.50 1.42 13.41
C ASP A 77 -5.45 2.24 12.53
N THR A 78 -6.20 3.16 13.13
CA THR A 78 -7.17 3.99 12.39
C THR A 78 -6.49 4.87 11.35
N GLN A 79 -5.31 5.42 11.69
CA GLN A 79 -4.53 6.21 10.73
C GLN A 79 -4.08 5.32 9.58
N PHE A 80 -3.49 4.16 9.89
CA PHE A 80 -3.01 3.23 8.88
C PHE A 80 -4.13 2.66 7.98
N GLN A 81 -5.27 2.30 8.55
CA GLN A 81 -6.46 1.84 7.81
C GLN A 81 -6.94 2.88 6.79
N SER A 82 -6.79 4.18 7.09
CA SER A 82 -7.24 5.26 6.19
C SER A 82 -6.51 5.29 4.83
N ILE A 83 -5.34 4.64 4.74
CA ILE A 83 -4.52 4.54 3.52
C ILE A 83 -4.49 3.12 2.94
N GLN A 84 -5.20 2.16 3.55
CA GLN A 84 -5.16 0.76 3.14
C GLN A 84 -5.59 0.57 1.67
N ALA A 85 -6.63 1.26 1.21
CA ALA A 85 -7.08 1.20 -0.19
C ALA A 85 -6.02 1.71 -1.19
N VAL A 86 -5.22 2.70 -0.80
CA VAL A 86 -4.16 3.26 -1.64
C VAL A 86 -2.93 2.35 -1.62
N GLY A 87 -2.50 1.96 -0.43
CA GLY A 87 -1.27 1.19 -0.24
C GLY A 87 -1.36 -0.27 -0.68
N SER A 88 -2.48 -0.95 -0.42
CA SER A 88 -2.65 -2.37 -0.78
C SER A 88 -2.78 -2.62 -2.28
N GLY A 89 -3.19 -1.62 -3.06
CA GLY A 89 -3.22 -1.69 -4.52
C GLY A 89 -1.90 -1.28 -5.19
N ALA A 90 -0.93 -0.76 -4.43
CA ALA A 90 0.33 -0.29 -4.96
C ALA A 90 1.31 -1.46 -5.18
N SER A 91 2.12 -1.38 -6.24
CA SER A 91 3.25 -2.31 -6.41
C SER A 91 4.22 -2.15 -5.23
N PRO A 92 4.75 -3.25 -4.63
CA PRO A 92 5.75 -3.17 -3.56
C PRO A 92 7.02 -2.39 -3.96
N SER A 93 7.34 -2.34 -5.24
CA SER A 93 8.48 -1.58 -5.78
C SER A 93 8.18 -0.11 -6.09
N SER A 94 6.93 0.32 -5.92
CA SER A 94 6.54 1.72 -6.12
C SER A 94 6.77 2.54 -4.85
N PRO A 95 6.94 3.87 -4.95
CA PRO A 95 7.07 4.75 -3.78
C PRO A 95 5.91 4.61 -2.77
N ASN A 96 4.68 4.46 -3.25
CA ASN A 96 3.49 4.21 -2.42
C ASN A 96 3.59 2.85 -1.69
N GLY A 97 4.05 1.81 -2.38
CA GLY A 97 4.21 0.47 -1.82
C GLY A 97 5.29 0.41 -0.74
N GLU A 98 6.44 1.06 -0.96
CA GLU A 98 7.53 1.14 0.03
C GLU A 98 7.06 1.85 1.30
N LEU A 99 6.47 3.05 1.17
CA LEU A 99 5.96 3.82 2.32
C LEU A 99 4.85 3.08 3.08
N PHE A 100 3.96 2.38 2.36
CA PHE A 100 2.89 1.62 2.98
C PHE A 100 3.44 0.42 3.77
N ALA A 101 4.36 -0.35 3.19
CA ALA A 101 4.99 -1.50 3.84
C ALA A 101 5.79 -1.08 5.09
N ASP A 102 6.56 0.00 5.00
CA ASP A 102 7.32 0.53 6.13
C ASP A 102 6.40 1.01 7.26
N ALA A 103 5.32 1.72 6.93
CA ALA A 103 4.34 2.16 7.92
C ALA A 103 3.61 0.97 8.57
N GLN A 104 3.24 -0.06 7.79
CA GLN A 104 2.64 -1.28 8.30
C GLN A 104 3.54 -1.96 9.34
N GLN A 105 4.83 -2.07 9.01
CA GLN A 105 5.81 -2.69 9.90
C GLN A 105 5.97 -1.89 11.21
N VAL A 106 5.99 -0.56 11.13
CA VAL A 106 6.05 0.31 12.31
C VAL A 106 4.82 0.14 13.19
N VAL A 107 3.60 0.15 12.62
CA VAL A 107 2.36 -0.05 13.39
C VAL A 107 2.36 -1.41 14.07
N ALA A 108 2.66 -2.49 13.35
CA ALA A 108 2.70 -3.83 13.91
C ALA A 108 3.72 -3.98 15.06
N LEU A 109 4.90 -3.37 14.92
CA LEU A 109 5.92 -3.38 15.99
C LEU A 109 5.56 -2.49 17.16
N TRP A 110 4.85 -1.39 16.92
CA TRP A 110 4.34 -0.53 17.98
C TRP A 110 3.26 -1.25 18.82
N ASP A 111 2.33 -1.94 18.17
CA ASP A 111 1.31 -2.75 18.85
C ASP A 111 1.97 -3.88 19.66
N ALA A 112 2.98 -4.54 19.09
CA ALA A 112 3.77 -5.54 19.80
C ALA A 112 4.58 -4.95 20.97
N TYR A 113 5.08 -3.72 20.85
CA TYR A 113 5.85 -3.03 21.89
C TYR A 113 4.96 -2.57 23.06
N THR A 114 3.76 -2.10 22.77
CA THR A 114 2.79 -1.64 23.77
C THR A 114 1.98 -2.79 24.39
N GLY A 115 2.05 -3.98 23.80
CA GLY A 115 1.48 -5.20 24.35
C GLY A 115 2.10 -5.62 25.68
N GLU A 116 1.30 -6.31 26.51
CA GLU A 116 1.77 -6.81 27.80
C GLU A 116 2.90 -7.84 27.62
N GLY A 117 3.99 -7.68 28.38
CA GLY A 117 5.14 -8.59 28.34
C GLY A 117 6.01 -8.47 27.07
N ALA A 118 5.94 -7.34 26.36
CA ALA A 118 6.72 -7.10 25.15
C ALA A 118 8.23 -7.37 25.38
N PRO A 119 8.87 -8.25 24.58
CA PRO A 119 10.30 -8.48 24.67
C PRO A 119 11.10 -7.21 24.38
N ALA A 120 12.21 -6.99 25.09
CA ALA A 120 13.09 -5.84 24.88
C ALA A 120 13.62 -5.73 23.43
N GLN A 121 13.69 -6.85 22.70
CA GLN A 121 14.05 -6.88 21.28
C GLN A 121 13.07 -6.10 20.40
N VAL A 122 11.77 -6.08 20.73
CA VAL A 122 10.74 -5.39 19.94
C VAL A 122 11.00 -3.90 19.87
N TYR A 123 11.48 -3.29 20.97
CA TYR A 123 11.88 -1.87 20.98
C TYR A 123 13.00 -1.57 19.96
N ASN A 124 14.02 -2.42 19.87
CA ASN A 124 15.11 -2.23 18.91
C ASN A 124 14.62 -2.41 17.45
N GLN A 125 13.73 -3.36 17.21
CA GLN A 125 13.10 -3.58 15.90
C GLN A 125 12.22 -2.40 15.49
N LEU A 126 11.45 -1.86 16.44
CA LEU A 126 10.61 -0.68 16.25
C LEU A 126 11.47 0.52 15.86
N LYS A 127 12.56 0.78 16.60
CA LYS A 127 13.50 1.86 16.27
C LYS A 127 14.11 1.72 14.88
N ALA A 128 14.53 0.52 14.50
CA ALA A 128 15.06 0.26 13.17
C ALA A 128 14.00 0.52 12.08
N SER A 129 12.76 0.11 12.32
CA SER A 129 11.65 0.31 11.37
C SER A 129 11.26 1.78 11.24
N LEU A 130 11.26 2.55 12.34
CA LEU A 130 11.08 4.00 12.32
C LEU A 130 12.16 4.71 11.50
N GLN A 131 13.42 4.27 11.61
CA GLN A 131 14.50 4.82 10.80
C GLN A 131 14.33 4.49 9.31
N THR A 132 13.84 3.30 8.97
CA THR A 132 13.52 2.94 7.58
C THR A 132 12.38 3.79 7.05
N LEU A 133 11.26 3.89 7.77
CA LEU A 133 10.13 4.74 7.40
C LEU A 133 10.55 6.21 7.24
N LYS A 134 11.38 6.72 8.16
CA LYS A 134 11.93 8.08 8.06
C LYS A 134 12.71 8.27 6.75
N ARG A 135 13.59 7.33 6.39
CA ARG A 135 14.38 7.43 5.16
C ARG A 135 13.49 7.40 3.91
N ALA A 136 12.45 6.58 3.90
CA ALA A 136 11.47 6.56 2.80
C ALA A 136 10.71 7.89 2.71
N LEU A 137 10.24 8.42 3.84
CA LEU A 137 9.58 9.73 3.91
C LEU A 137 10.51 10.86 3.45
N ASP A 138 11.76 10.86 3.89
CA ASP A 138 12.74 11.85 3.45
C ASP A 138 12.94 11.73 1.93
N ARG A 139 13.12 10.51 1.39
CA ARG A 139 13.33 10.27 -0.05
C ARG A 139 12.17 10.78 -0.90
N TYR A 140 10.93 10.50 -0.48
CA TYR A 140 9.72 10.81 -1.27
C TYR A 140 9.02 12.10 -0.84
N GLY A 141 9.61 12.85 0.08
CA GLY A 141 9.04 14.08 0.59
C GLY A 141 8.88 15.15 -0.48
N PRO A 142 7.94 16.10 -0.28
CA PRO A 142 7.66 17.16 -1.25
C PRO A 142 8.88 18.06 -1.56
N ALA A 143 9.87 18.11 -0.65
CA ALA A 143 11.14 18.80 -0.89
C ALA A 143 12.05 18.11 -1.92
N ASN A 144 11.86 16.81 -2.16
CA ASN A 144 12.65 15.99 -3.08
C ASN A 144 11.89 15.61 -4.36
N ALA A 145 10.61 15.99 -4.47
CA ALA A 145 9.84 15.96 -5.71
C ALA A 145 10.33 17.09 -6.65
N ARG A 146 11.46 16.84 -7.32
CA ARG A 146 12.06 17.78 -8.26
C ARG A 146 11.27 17.77 -9.58
N PRO A 147 10.90 18.93 -10.15
CA PRO A 147 10.18 19.02 -11.43
C PRO A 147 11.01 18.51 -12.61
#